data_AF-A0A7Z2QBV9-F1
#
_entry.id   AF-A0A7Z2QBV9-F1
#
_cell.length_a   1.000
_cell.length_b   1.000
_cell.length_c   1.000
_cell.angle_alpha   90.00
_cell.angle_beta   90.00
_cell.angle_gamma   90.00
#
_symmetry.space_group_name_H-M   'P 1'
#
loop_
_entity.id
_entity.type
_entity.pdbx_description
1 polymer ?
#
loop_
_entity_poly.entity_id
_entity_poly.type
_entity_poly.pdbx_seq_one_letter_code
_entity_poly.pdbx_strand_id
1 'polypeptide(L)'
;MKDYNVDEWIRLFEKEHRTLVWIAEYTGVCDRTISKYLRKKGINTRKNQYQKNYNKFVDEWIKLYEEGYSTIQIADKYRLNQHLVYEYLREAGINFRGAQPFQRFSMYLEEWIELKKKGVSLKDIAATYNTTRQSVASYCKR
;
A
#
# COMPACT_ATOMS: atom_id res chain seq x y z
N MET A 1 -8.74 -33.92 26.96
CA MET A 1 -8.48 -32.67 26.21
C MET A 1 -8.67 -31.51 27.17
N LYS A 2 -7.80 -30.50 27.19
CA LYS A 2 -8.09 -29.28 27.95
C LYS A 2 -9.23 -28.56 27.24
N ASP A 3 -10.37 -28.43 27.91
CA ASP A 3 -11.52 -27.69 27.42
C ASP A 3 -11.24 -26.19 27.59
N TYR A 4 -10.91 -25.53 26.49
CA TYR A 4 -10.68 -24.09 26.48
C TYR A 4 -11.94 -23.41 25.97
N ASN A 5 -12.34 -22.32 26.61
CA ASN A 5 -13.47 -21.51 26.18
C ASN A 5 -13.09 -20.67 24.94
N VAL A 6 -13.07 -21.31 23.78
CA VAL A 6 -12.67 -20.68 22.51
C VAL A 6 -13.66 -19.58 22.11
N ASP A 7 -14.95 -19.72 22.44
CA ASP A 7 -15.98 -18.74 22.10
C ASP A 7 -15.78 -17.41 22.83
N GLU A 8 -15.27 -17.47 24.07
CA GLU A 8 -14.86 -16.29 24.82
C GLU A 8 -13.68 -15.56 24.16
N TRP A 9 -12.69 -16.29 23.64
CA TRP A 9 -11.58 -15.68 22.89
C TRP A 9 -12.05 -15.01 21.60
N ILE A 10 -12.99 -15.61 20.89
CA ILE A 10 -13.60 -15.02 19.68
C ILE A 10 -14.30 -13.72 20.04
N ARG A 11 -15.12 -13.71 21.10
CA ARG A 11 -15.79 -12.51 21.57
C ARG A 11 -14.80 -11.41 21.93
N LEU A 12 -13.78 -11.70 22.74
CA LEU A 12 -12.79 -10.71 23.18
C LEU A 12 -11.97 -10.16 21.99
N PHE A 13 -11.65 -11.00 21.01
CA PHE A 13 -10.84 -10.63 19.86
C PHE A 13 -11.64 -9.85 18.80
N GLU A 14 -12.83 -10.34 18.41
CA GLU A 14 -13.62 -9.73 17.33
C GLU A 14 -14.56 -8.62 17.80
N LYS A 15 -15.21 -8.78 18.96
CA LYS A 15 -16.21 -7.81 19.45
C LYS A 15 -15.59 -6.71 20.31
N GLU A 16 -14.67 -7.08 21.18
CA GLU A 16 -14.04 -6.13 22.12
C GLU A 16 -12.66 -5.64 21.66
N HIS A 17 -12.19 -6.13 20.51
CA HIS A 17 -10.92 -5.76 19.89
C HIS A 17 -9.71 -5.87 20.83
N ARG A 18 -9.76 -6.80 21.80
CA ARG A 18 -8.65 -7.05 22.73
C ARG A 18 -7.46 -7.68 22.01
N THR A 19 -6.26 -7.38 22.50
CA THR A 19 -5.04 -7.97 21.94
C THR A 19 -4.86 -9.41 22.39
N LEU A 20 -4.19 -10.23 21.57
CA LEU A 20 -3.88 -11.61 21.96
C LEU A 20 -3.07 -11.69 23.25
N VAL A 21 -2.20 -10.69 23.49
CA VAL A 21 -1.44 -10.56 24.73
C VAL A 21 -2.36 -10.32 25.91
N TRP A 22 -3.31 -9.38 25.78
CA TRP A 22 -4.27 -9.10 26.85
C TRP A 22 -5.17 -10.32 27.14
N ILE A 23 -5.66 -11.00 26.09
CA ILE A 23 -6.48 -12.22 26.26
C ILE A 23 -5.64 -13.32 26.94
N ALA A 24 -4.35 -13.41 26.62
CA ALA A 24 -3.44 -14.37 27.24
C ALA A 24 -3.23 -14.10 28.73
N GLU A 25 -3.04 -12.84 29.12
CA GLU A 25 -2.94 -12.42 30.52
C GLU A 25 -4.25 -12.65 31.27
N TYR A 26 -5.39 -12.30 30.65
CA TYR A 26 -6.71 -12.45 31.25
C TYR A 26 -7.10 -13.92 31.49
N THR A 27 -6.83 -14.80 30.52
CA THR A 27 -7.24 -16.21 30.58
C THR A 27 -6.16 -17.15 31.11
N GLY A 28 -4.93 -16.65 31.31
CA GLY A 28 -3.77 -17.47 31.70
C GLY A 28 -3.31 -18.46 30.62
N VAL A 29 -3.78 -18.32 29.39
CA VAL A 29 -3.45 -19.20 28.25
C VAL A 29 -2.48 -18.48 27.33
N CYS A 30 -1.43 -19.15 26.87
CA CYS A 30 -0.47 -18.49 26.00
C CYS A 30 -1.10 -17.99 24.68
N ASP A 31 -0.68 -16.81 24.26
CA ASP A 31 -1.09 -16.12 23.04
C ASP A 31 -1.00 -17.00 21.78
N ARG A 32 0.01 -17.87 21.69
CA ARG A 32 0.16 -18.86 20.60
C ARG A 32 -0.96 -19.87 20.58
N THR A 33 -1.43 -20.33 21.74
CA THR A 33 -2.56 -21.26 21.84
C THR A 33 -3.84 -20.57 21.41
N ILE A 34 -4.10 -19.38 21.94
CA ILE A 34 -5.26 -18.56 21.56
C ILE A 34 -5.27 -18.34 20.04
N SER A 35 -4.13 -17.91 19.48
CA SER A 35 -3.96 -17.67 18.05
C SER A 35 -4.19 -18.92 17.20
N LYS A 36 -3.73 -20.09 17.65
CA LYS A 36 -3.96 -21.37 16.98
C LYS A 36 -5.44 -21.73 16.93
N TYR A 37 -6.18 -21.53 18.02
CA TYR A 37 -7.60 -21.85 18.08
C TYR A 37 -8.45 -20.85 17.30
N LEU A 38 -8.14 -19.55 17.36
CA LEU A 38 -8.79 -18.53 16.53
C LEU A 38 -8.61 -18.84 15.03
N ARG A 39 -7.39 -19.20 14.60
CA ARG A 39 -7.15 -19.62 13.20
C ARG A 39 -7.91 -20.86 12.80
N LYS A 40 -8.05 -21.85 13.68
CA LYS A 40 -8.89 -23.04 13.43
C LYS A 40 -10.36 -22.69 13.21
N LYS A 41 -10.84 -21.59 13.79
CA LYS A 41 -12.20 -21.05 13.60
C LYS A 41 -12.29 -20.09 12.41
N GLY A 42 -11.22 -19.95 11.62
CA GLY A 42 -11.18 -19.08 10.44
C GLY A 42 -10.83 -17.62 10.73
N ILE A 43 -10.53 -17.27 11.98
CA ILE A 43 -10.20 -15.90 12.38
C ILE A 43 -8.72 -15.64 12.12
N ASN A 44 -8.46 -14.68 11.22
CA ASN A 44 -7.10 -14.31 10.85
C ASN A 44 -6.48 -13.41 11.92
N THR A 45 -5.60 -14.00 12.73
CA THR A 45 -4.87 -13.30 13.79
C THR A 45 -3.69 -12.45 13.30
N ARG A 46 -3.39 -12.45 11.99
CA ARG A 46 -2.37 -11.58 11.38
C ARG A 46 -2.94 -10.20 11.01
N LYS A 47 -3.61 -9.52 11.93
CA LYS A 47 -3.73 -8.06 11.82
C LYS A 47 -2.76 -7.44 12.81
N ASN A 48 -1.79 -6.69 12.29
CA ASN A 48 -0.90 -5.84 13.06
C ASN A 48 -1.76 -4.94 13.96
N GLN A 49 -1.94 -5.33 15.21
CA GLN A 49 -2.90 -4.76 16.15
C GLN A 49 -2.46 -3.41 16.72
N TYR A 50 -1.44 -2.81 16.10
CA TYR A 50 -0.96 -1.44 16.29
C TYR A 50 -1.19 -0.57 15.04
N GLN A 51 -2.20 -0.88 14.22
CA GLN A 51 -2.70 0.11 13.28
C GLN A 51 -3.39 1.21 14.09
N LYS A 52 -2.64 2.29 14.35
CA LYS A 52 -3.21 3.57 14.75
C LYS A 52 -4.38 3.84 13.80
N ASN A 53 -5.58 3.94 14.36
CA ASN A 53 -6.79 4.11 13.58
C ASN A 53 -6.81 5.55 13.06
N TYR A 54 -6.49 5.72 11.78
CA TYR A 54 -6.48 7.02 11.12
C TYR A 54 -7.78 7.31 10.35
N ASN A 55 -8.86 6.53 10.57
CA ASN A 55 -10.15 6.73 9.89
C ASN A 55 -10.66 8.17 9.94
N LYS A 56 -10.39 8.90 11.04
CA LYS A 56 -10.78 10.31 11.19
C LYS A 56 -10.10 11.27 10.20
N PHE A 57 -8.95 10.89 9.65
CA PHE A 57 -8.16 11.69 8.71
C PHE A 57 -8.38 11.27 7.26
N VAL A 58 -9.09 10.16 7.01
CA VAL A 58 -9.30 9.62 5.66
C VAL A 58 -10.06 10.61 4.78
N ASP A 59 -11.14 11.22 5.29
CA ASP A 59 -11.91 12.23 4.56
C ASP A 59 -11.04 13.45 4.18
N GLU A 60 -10.12 13.85 5.06
CA GLU A 60 -9.20 14.95 4.80
C GLU A 60 -8.15 14.57 3.75
N TRP A 61 -7.63 13.35 3.81
CA TRP A 61 -6.69 12.83 2.81
C TRP A 61 -7.34 12.70 1.43
N ILE A 62 -8.62 12.32 1.35
CA ILE A 62 -9.38 12.28 0.10
C ILE A 62 -9.46 13.69 -0.51
N LYS A 63 -9.87 14.68 0.28
CA LYS A 63 -9.94 16.07 -0.18
C LYS A 63 -8.60 16.60 -0.67
N LEU A 64 -7.53 16.37 0.10
CA LEU A 64 -6.18 16.75 -0.31
C LEU A 64 -5.76 16.06 -1.62
N TYR A 65 -6.10 14.78 -1.80
CA TYR A 65 -5.81 14.06 -3.03
C TYR A 65 -6.60 14.61 -4.23
N GLU A 66 -7.87 14.97 -4.03
CA GLU A 66 -8.72 15.60 -5.05
C GLU A 66 -8.23 17.01 -5.42
N GLU A 67 -7.73 17.78 -4.46
CA GLU A 67 -7.07 19.08 -4.65
C GLU A 67 -5.73 18.96 -5.39
N GLY A 68 -5.22 17.74 -5.61
CA GLY A 68 -4.03 17.46 -6.40
C GLY A 68 -2.76 17.16 -5.60
N TYR A 69 -2.85 17.03 -4.27
CA TYR A 69 -1.73 16.58 -3.46
C TYR A 69 -1.41 15.10 -3.72
N SER A 70 -0.13 14.78 -3.80
CA SER A 70 0.32 13.39 -3.87
C SER A 70 0.24 12.68 -2.51
N THR A 71 0.14 11.36 -2.53
CA THR A 71 0.18 10.53 -1.30
C THR A 71 1.44 10.77 -0.47
N ILE A 72 2.56 11.16 -1.10
CA ILE A 72 3.82 11.49 -0.42
C ILE A 72 3.67 12.81 0.33
N GLN A 73 3.17 13.87 -0.33
CA GLN A 73 2.96 15.17 0.31
C GLN A 73 1.94 15.09 1.45
N ILE A 74 0.88 14.29 1.29
CA ILE A 74 -0.08 14.04 2.36
C ILE A 74 0.64 13.31 3.51
N ALA A 75 1.39 12.25 3.24
CA ALA A 75 2.12 11.53 4.28
C ALA A 75 3.13 12.41 5.04
N ASP A 76 3.88 13.26 4.34
CA ASP A 76 4.82 14.22 4.95
C ASP A 76 4.09 15.22 5.87
N LYS A 77 2.93 15.73 5.45
CA LYS A 77 2.12 16.66 6.24
C LYS A 77 1.70 16.07 7.59
N TYR A 78 1.41 14.77 7.64
CA TYR A 78 1.03 14.07 8.88
C TYR A 78 2.18 13.29 9.53
N ARG A 79 3.41 13.37 8.98
CA ARG A 79 4.58 12.56 9.38
C ARG A 79 4.27 11.06 9.44
N LEU A 80 3.57 10.56 8.43
CA LEU A 80 3.17 9.17 8.29
C LEU A 80 3.94 8.47 7.17
N ASN A 81 3.82 7.15 7.12
CA ASN A 81 4.31 6.38 5.98
C ASN A 81 3.38 6.58 4.78
N GLN A 82 3.92 6.90 3.61
CA GLN A 82 3.18 7.01 2.35
C GLN A 82 2.32 5.77 2.06
N HIS A 83 2.85 4.57 2.31
CA HIS A 83 2.12 3.32 2.09
C HIS A 83 0.86 3.23 2.97
N LEU A 84 0.89 3.81 4.17
CA LEU A 84 -0.28 3.84 5.04
C LEU A 84 -1.38 4.73 4.44
N VAL A 85 -1.03 5.96 4.04
CA VAL A 85 -1.97 6.88 3.37
C VAL A 85 -2.55 6.24 2.10
N TYR A 86 -1.72 5.55 1.31
CA TYR A 86 -2.15 4.81 0.13
C TYR A 86 -3.17 3.71 0.45
N GLU A 87 -2.93 2.86 1.44
CA GLU A 87 -3.88 1.79 1.81
C GLU A 87 -5.23 2.38 2.27
N TYR A 88 -5.23 3.43 3.10
CA TYR A 88 -6.46 4.06 3.55
C TYR A 88 -7.26 4.72 2.42
N LEU A 89 -6.59 5.42 1.50
CA LEU A 89 -7.25 6.00 0.33
C LEU A 89 -7.76 4.90 -0.63
N ARG A 90 -7.04 3.78 -0.74
CA ARG A 90 -7.47 2.61 -1.52
C ARG A 90 -8.72 1.96 -0.92
N GLU A 91 -8.75 1.77 0.40
CA GLU A 91 -9.90 1.25 1.13
C GLU A 91 -11.11 2.18 1.01
N ALA A 92 -10.89 3.50 0.93
CA ALA A 92 -11.92 4.50 0.66
C ALA A 92 -12.40 4.54 -0.81
N GLY A 93 -11.86 3.69 -1.69
CA GLY A 93 -12.30 3.58 -3.08
C GLY A 93 -11.70 4.63 -4.03
N ILE A 94 -10.63 5.33 -3.62
CA ILE A 94 -9.94 6.27 -4.50
C ILE A 94 -9.23 5.50 -5.61
N ASN A 95 -9.64 5.76 -6.85
CA ASN A 95 -8.90 5.31 -8.03
C ASN A 95 -7.65 6.19 -8.17
N PHE A 96 -6.52 5.68 -7.68
CA PHE A 96 -5.25 6.34 -7.89
C PHE A 96 -5.02 6.52 -9.38
N ARG A 97 -4.69 7.75 -9.78
CA ARG A 97 -4.24 8.05 -11.14
C ARG A 97 -3.05 7.13 -11.40
N GLY A 98 -3.27 6.06 -12.16
CA GLY A 98 -2.28 5.01 -12.39
C GLY A 98 -0.96 5.67 -12.76
N ALA A 99 0.11 5.24 -12.09
CA ALA A 99 1.45 5.84 -12.13
C ALA A 99 1.68 6.56 -13.45
N GLN A 100 1.45 7.87 -13.48
CA GLN A 100 1.64 8.66 -14.70
C GLN A 100 3.10 8.44 -15.07
N PRO A 101 3.39 7.76 -16.20
CA PRO A 101 4.77 7.50 -16.57
C PRO A 101 5.42 8.86 -16.73
N PHE A 102 6.52 9.04 -16.00
CA PHE A 102 7.28 10.26 -15.83
C PHE A 102 7.36 11.05 -17.15
N GLN A 103 6.50 12.07 -17.36
CA GLN A 103 6.29 12.77 -18.65
C GLN A 103 7.49 13.60 -19.15
N ARG A 104 8.64 13.45 -18.49
CA ARG A 104 9.87 14.21 -18.71
C ARG A 104 10.38 14.18 -20.16
N PHE A 105 10.11 13.10 -20.90
CA PHE A 105 10.62 12.92 -22.27
C PHE A 105 9.51 12.93 -23.32
N SER A 106 8.30 13.35 -22.97
CA SER A 106 7.17 13.49 -23.91
C SER A 106 7.52 14.36 -25.12
N MET A 107 8.30 15.43 -24.91
CA MET A 107 8.79 16.32 -25.97
C MET A 107 9.75 15.65 -26.98
N TYR A 108 10.38 14.53 -26.62
CA TYR A 108 11.35 13.82 -27.48
C TYR A 108 10.77 12.55 -28.12
N LEU A 109 9.47 12.27 -27.91
CA LEU A 109 8.84 11.04 -28.37
C LEU A 109 8.92 10.88 -29.90
N GLU A 110 8.59 11.93 -30.64
CA GLU A 110 8.62 11.91 -32.11
C GLU A 110 10.04 11.69 -32.63
N GLU A 111 11.01 12.37 -32.02
CA GLU A 111 12.43 12.28 -32.37
C GLU A 111 12.98 10.87 -32.09
N TRP A 112 12.62 10.26 -30.96
CA TRP A 112 13.03 8.88 -30.63
C TRP A 112 12.42 7.83 -31.56
N ILE A 113 11.16 8.03 -32.00
CA ILE A 113 10.52 7.17 -33.00
C ILE A 113 11.27 7.27 -34.34
N GLU A 114 11.65 8.48 -34.74
CA GLU A 114 12.39 8.71 -35.98
C GLU A 114 13.80 8.13 -35.95
N LEU A 115 14.53 8.31 -34.85
CA LEU A 115 15.86 7.72 -34.64
C LEU A 115 15.80 6.19 -34.67
N LYS A 116 14.77 5.59 -34.07
CA LYS A 116 14.54 4.14 -34.15
C LYS A 116 14.25 3.67 -35.58
N LYS A 117 13.46 4.43 -36.36
CA LYS A 117 13.22 4.13 -37.79
C LYS A 117 14.49 4.23 -38.62
N LYS A 118 15.40 5.15 -38.28
CA LYS A 118 16.74 5.29 -38.87
C LYS A 118 17.72 4.18 -38.44
N GLY A 119 17.29 3.24 -37.58
CA GLY A 119 18.10 2.11 -37.13
C GLY A 119 19.01 2.39 -35.94
N VAL A 120 18.89 3.56 -35.30
CA VAL A 120 19.66 3.90 -34.10
C VAL A 120 19.21 3.02 -32.93
N SER A 121 20.17 2.48 -32.18
CA SER A 121 19.85 1.58 -31.07
C SER A 121 19.23 2.35 -29.91
N LEU A 122 18.31 1.70 -29.17
CA LEU A 122 17.68 2.29 -27.98
C LEU A 122 18.71 2.67 -26.89
N LYS A 123 19.90 2.05 -26.91
CA LYS A 123 20.99 2.36 -25.97
C LYS A 123 21.67 3.67 -26.36
N ASP A 124 21.88 3.90 -27.65
CA ASP A 124 22.50 5.13 -28.15
C ASP A 124 21.56 6.32 -27.97
N ILE A 125 20.26 6.14 -28.27
CA ILE A 125 19.24 7.15 -27.95
C ILE A 125 19.23 7.44 -26.45
N ALA A 126 19.27 6.42 -25.59
CA ALA A 126 19.30 6.64 -24.15
C ALA A 126 20.54 7.42 -23.68
N ALA A 127 21.71 7.15 -24.28
CA ALA A 127 22.94 7.87 -23.97
C ALA A 127 22.88 9.35 -24.41
N THR A 128 22.32 9.64 -25.59
CA THR A 128 22.19 11.01 -26.11
C THR A 128 21.31 11.88 -25.22
N TYR A 129 20.21 11.34 -24.70
CA TYR A 129 19.25 12.10 -23.87
C TYR A 129 19.43 11.85 -22.36
N ASN A 130 20.59 11.32 -21.95
CA ASN A 130 20.95 11.00 -20.56
C ASN A 130 19.82 10.30 -19.78
N THR A 131 19.28 9.24 -20.39
CA THR A 131 18.16 8.46 -19.87
C THR A 131 18.49 6.97 -19.92
N THR A 132 17.54 6.12 -19.52
CA THR A 132 17.71 4.67 -19.56
C THR A 132 17.08 4.08 -20.81
N ARG A 133 17.65 2.97 -21.30
CA ARG A 133 17.07 2.17 -22.40
C ARG A 133 15.62 1.78 -22.12
N GLN A 134 15.27 1.51 -20.87
CA GLN A 134 13.90 1.16 -20.46
C GLN A 134 12.94 2.34 -20.63
N SER A 135 13.37 3.57 -20.31
CA SER A 135 12.59 4.78 -20.56
C SER A 135 12.34 4.96 -22.05
N VAL A 136 13.37 4.88 -22.90
CA VAL A 136 13.21 4.97 -24.36
C VAL A 136 12.29 3.88 -24.91
N ALA A 137 12.45 2.64 -24.44
CA ALA A 137 11.61 1.52 -24.86
C ALA A 137 10.14 1.66 -24.41
N SER A 138 9.89 2.24 -23.23
CA SER A 138 8.54 2.49 -22.72
C SER A 138 7.81 3.55 -23.55
N TYR A 139 8.53 4.61 -23.92
CA TYR A 139 8.01 5.70 -24.74
C TYR A 139 7.75 5.27 -26.19
N CYS A 140 8.66 4.53 -26.83
CA CYS A 140 8.48 4.05 -28.21
C CYS A 140 7.52 2.86 -28.37
N LYS A 141 6.88 2.38 -27.29
CA LYS A 141 5.86 1.31 -27.28
C LYS A 141 4.43 1.85 -27.15
N ARG A 142 4.28 3.13 -26.80
CA ARG A 142 3.01 3.85 -26.86
C ARG A 142 2.70 4.21 -28.31
#